data_AF-A0A1F8DF21-F1
#
_entry.id   AF-A0A1F8DF21-F1
#
_cell.length_a   1.000
_cell.length_b   1.000
_cell.length_c   1.000
_cell.angle_alpha   90.00
_cell.angle_beta   90.00
_cell.angle_gamma   90.00
#
_symmetry.space_group_name_H-M   'P 1'
#
loop_
_entity.id
_entity.type
_entity.pdbx_description
1 polymer ?
#
loop_
_entity_poly.entity_id
_entity_poly.type
_entity_poly.pdbx_seq_one_letter_code
_entity_poly.pdbx_strand_id
1 'polypeptide(L)'
;MTDKLLYTDLTYRIRGVFFTVYNNLGFGHKEIVYQKVLAKEFDKVGVKYKREPRLKIVYDNEVVGTYVPDFLVEDKIVVELKSSQFFPPDLDKQILNYLKVTGYKLALAVNFGQSKLDIRRRILTK
;
A
#
# COMPACT_ATOMS: atom_id res chain seq x y z
N MET A 1 -9.62 -27.66 -1.67
CA MET A 1 -8.36 -27.00 -2.08
C MET A 1 -8.45 -25.57 -1.59
N THR A 2 -7.60 -25.16 -0.65
CA THR A 2 -7.62 -23.82 -0.07
C THR A 2 -7.25 -22.81 -1.15
N ASP A 3 -8.14 -21.88 -1.50
CA ASP A 3 -7.83 -20.77 -2.40
C ASP A 3 -6.60 -20.03 -1.86
N LYS A 4 -5.46 -20.17 -2.56
CA LYS A 4 -4.20 -19.53 -2.15
C LYS A 4 -4.34 -18.04 -2.39
N LEU A 5 -4.32 -17.24 -1.32
CA LEU A 5 -4.37 -15.78 -1.41
C LEU A 5 -3.26 -15.26 -2.33
N LEU A 6 -3.58 -14.25 -3.15
CA LEU A 6 -2.62 -13.64 -4.07
C LEU A 6 -1.45 -13.00 -3.32
N TYR A 7 -0.20 -13.40 -3.56
CA TYR A 7 0.99 -12.87 -2.88
C TYR A 7 0.97 -13.00 -1.34
N THR A 8 0.51 -14.14 -0.81
CA THR A 8 0.42 -14.39 0.65
C THR A 8 1.70 -14.03 1.41
N ASP A 9 2.84 -14.60 1.02
CA ASP A 9 4.09 -14.48 1.79
C ASP A 9 4.59 -13.03 1.81
N LEU A 10 4.55 -12.36 0.65
CA LEU A 10 4.92 -10.95 0.54
C LEU A 10 3.97 -10.05 1.32
N THR A 11 2.67 -10.33 1.29
CA THR A 11 1.66 -9.62 2.09
C THR A 11 1.95 -9.75 3.58
N TYR A 12 2.30 -10.95 4.04
CA TYR A 12 2.61 -11.21 5.44
C TYR A 12 3.84 -10.41 5.88
N ARG A 13 4.90 -10.41 5.07
CA ARG A 13 6.11 -9.60 5.32
C ARG A 13 5.80 -8.11 5.40
N ILE A 14 5.02 -7.57 4.45
CA ILE A 14 4.63 -6.14 4.44
C ILE A 14 3.82 -5.79 5.69
N ARG A 15 2.84 -6.61 6.07
CA ARG A 15 2.02 -6.38 7.28
C ARG A 15 2.88 -6.43 8.54
N GLY A 16 3.83 -7.36 8.62
CA GLY A 16 4.79 -7.41 9.73
C GLY A 16 5.58 -6.11 9.89
N VAL A 17 6.00 -5.51 8.77
CA VAL A 17 6.63 -4.18 8.76
C VAL A 17 5.68 -3.10 9.28
N PHE A 18 4.41 -3.09 8.85
CA PHE A 18 3.42 -2.11 9.35
C PHE A 18 3.24 -2.20 10.86
N PHE A 19 3.11 -3.42 11.42
CA PHE A 19 3.01 -3.63 12.86
C PHE A 19 4.29 -3.23 13.59
N THR A 20 5.46 -3.53 13.03
CA THR A 20 6.76 -3.12 13.60
C THR A 20 6.84 -1.59 13.74
N VAL A 21 6.46 -0.86 12.69
CA VAL A 21 6.40 0.61 12.73
C VAL A 21 5.38 1.10 13.76
N TYR A 22 4.17 0.55 13.76
CA TYR A 22 3.12 0.95 14.69
C TYR A 22 3.52 0.72 16.16
N ASN A 23 4.08 -0.44 16.48
CA ASN A 23 4.48 -0.80 17.83
C ASN A 23 5.63 0.06 18.36
N ASN A 24 6.55 0.48 17.48
CA ASN A 24 7.71 1.28 17.87
C ASN A 24 7.41 2.77 17.93
N LEU A 25 6.60 3.29 17.00
CA LEU A 25 6.37 4.73 16.83
C LEU A 25 5.04 5.21 17.44
N GLY A 26 4.08 4.30 17.61
CA GLY A 26 2.71 4.62 18.00
C GLY A 26 1.93 5.34 16.88
N PHE A 27 0.77 5.88 17.25
CA PHE A 27 -0.06 6.72 16.39
C PHE A 27 0.16 8.22 16.69
N GLY A 28 -0.36 9.12 15.84
CA GLY A 28 -0.34 10.57 16.07
C GLY A 28 0.74 11.37 15.32
N HIS A 29 1.59 10.69 14.55
CA HIS A 29 2.59 11.36 13.70
C HIS A 29 2.03 11.74 12.32
N LYS A 30 2.72 12.64 11.62
CA LYS A 30 2.41 12.98 10.22
C LYS A 30 2.70 11.78 9.30
N GLU A 31 1.92 11.64 8.24
CA GLU A 31 2.05 10.57 7.23
C GLU A 31 3.47 10.40 6.70
N ILE A 32 4.17 11.51 6.42
CA ILE A 32 5.57 11.52 5.96
C ILE A 32 6.55 10.87 6.95
N VAL A 33 6.25 10.87 8.25
CA VAL A 33 7.08 10.19 9.25
C VAL A 33 6.94 8.68 9.08
N TYR A 34 5.71 8.17 8.97
CA TYR A 34 5.48 6.75 8.73
C TYR A 34 6.07 6.29 7.40
N GLN A 35 5.93 7.08 6.34
CA GLN A 35 6.52 6.76 5.03
C GLN A 35 8.05 6.58 5.15
N LYS A 36 8.76 7.50 5.82
CA LYS A 36 10.21 7.39 6.05
C LYS A 36 10.60 6.18 6.89
N VAL A 37 9.83 5.87 7.94
CA VAL A 37 10.13 4.74 8.83
C VAL A 37 9.82 3.41 8.15
N LEU A 38 8.73 3.30 7.38
CA LEU A 38 8.42 2.10 6.60
C LEU A 38 9.51 1.78 5.59
N ALA A 39 10.02 2.78 4.88
CA ALA A 39 11.16 2.62 3.96
C ALA A 39 12.35 1.95 4.68
N LYS A 40 12.75 2.49 5.84
CA LYS A 40 13.82 1.93 6.67
C LYS A 40 13.53 0.50 7.15
N GLU A 41 12.30 0.20 7.55
CA GLU A 41 11.94 -1.15 7.98
C GLU A 41 11.90 -2.14 6.81
N PHE A 42 11.46 -1.73 5.61
CA PHE A 42 11.55 -2.56 4.42
C PHE A 42 12.99 -2.91 4.06
N ASP A 43 13.91 -1.94 4.14
CA ASP A 43 15.35 -2.17 3.92
C ASP A 43 15.90 -3.22 4.89
N LYS A 44 15.57 -3.12 6.18
CA LYS A 44 16.01 -4.07 7.22
C LYS A 44 15.55 -5.50 6.95
N VAL A 45 14.33 -5.68 6.45
CA VAL A 45 13.77 -7.02 6.18
C VAL A 45 14.01 -7.50 4.73
N GLY A 46 14.83 -6.77 3.96
CA GLY A 46 15.18 -7.10 2.58
C GLY A 46 13.97 -7.16 1.64
N VAL A 47 12.96 -6.31 1.86
CA VAL A 47 11.81 -6.15 0.96
C VAL A 47 12.14 -5.03 -0.03
N LYS A 48 12.24 -5.37 -1.32
CA LYS A 48 12.51 -4.36 -2.35
C LYS A 48 11.27 -3.50 -2.59
N TYR A 49 11.46 -2.19 -2.71
CA TYR A 49 10.37 -1.26 -3.01
C TYR A 49 10.84 -0.11 -3.89
N LYS A 50 9.88 0.55 -4.53
CA LYS A 50 10.02 1.89 -5.10
C LYS A 50 9.16 2.83 -4.27
N ARG A 51 9.73 3.93 -3.79
CA ARG A 51 9.00 4.97 -3.07
C ARG A 51 8.48 6.00 -4.06
N GLU A 52 7.21 6.37 -3.91
CA GLU A 52 6.53 7.37 -4.75
C GLU A 52 6.74 7.17 -6.26
N PRO A 53 6.62 5.92 -6.79
CA PRO A 53 6.83 5.68 -8.21
C PRO A 53 5.73 6.34 -9.04
N ARG A 54 6.11 6.94 -10.16
CA ARG A 54 5.17 7.48 -11.14
C ARG A 54 4.62 6.35 -12.02
N LEU A 55 3.42 5.89 -11.73
CA LEU A 55 2.72 4.86 -12.50
C LEU A 55 1.87 5.52 -13.58
N LYS A 56 2.04 5.09 -14.83
CA LYS A 56 1.27 5.60 -15.97
C LYS A 56 -0.19 5.14 -15.84
N ILE A 57 -1.13 6.07 -16.01
CA ILE A 57 -2.55 5.76 -16.20
C ILE A 57 -2.76 5.62 -17.70
N VAL A 58 -3.13 4.42 -18.14
CA VAL A 58 -3.35 4.12 -19.55
C VAL A 58 -4.85 4.01 -19.83
N TYR A 59 -5.33 4.75 -20.81
CA TYR A 59 -6.69 4.68 -21.34
C TYR A 59 -6.61 4.59 -22.86
N ASP A 60 -7.21 3.55 -23.44
CA ASP A 60 -7.17 3.30 -24.89
C ASP A 60 -5.75 3.34 -25.50
N ASN A 61 -4.80 2.66 -24.86
CA ASN A 61 -3.38 2.65 -25.22
C ASN A 61 -2.64 4.00 -25.13
N GLU A 62 -3.30 5.06 -24.67
CA GLU A 62 -2.69 6.37 -24.45
C GLU A 62 -2.45 6.65 -22.97
N VAL A 63 -1.35 7.35 -22.67
CA VAL A 63 -1.05 7.79 -21.30
C VAL A 63 -1.83 9.07 -21.01
N VAL A 64 -2.85 8.97 -20.17
CA VAL A 64 -3.75 10.09 -19.83
C VAL A 64 -3.44 10.71 -18.48
N GLY A 65 -2.48 10.15 -17.73
CA GLY A 65 -2.11 10.68 -16.43
C GLY A 65 -1.08 9.86 -15.69
N THR A 66 -0.85 10.25 -14.43
CA THR A 66 0.06 9.57 -13.52
C THR A 66 -0.61 9.34 -12.18
N TYR A 67 -0.47 8.12 -11.66
CA TYR A 67 -0.79 7.77 -10.28
C TYR A 67 0.52 7.57 -9.51
N VAL A 68 0.59 8.12 -8.30
CA VAL A 68 1.78 8.04 -7.44
C VAL A 68 1.37 7.45 -6.09
N PRO A 69 1.46 6.12 -5.91
CA PRO A 69 1.28 5.51 -4.59
C PRO A 69 2.47 5.80 -3.69
N ASP A 70 2.33 5.63 -2.38
CA ASP A 70 3.46 5.76 -1.44
C ASP A 70 4.57 4.76 -1.75
N PHE A 71 4.20 3.49 -2.00
CA PHE A 71 5.15 2.47 -2.41
C PHE A 71 4.60 1.52 -3.46
N LEU A 72 5.52 1.03 -4.29
CA LEU A 72 5.35 -0.20 -5.06
C LEU A 72 6.35 -1.23 -4.55
N VAL A 73 5.85 -2.31 -3.95
CA VAL A 73 6.67 -3.35 -3.33
C VAL A 73 6.84 -4.52 -4.30
N GLU A 74 8.11 -4.90 -4.53
CA GLU A 74 8.56 -5.96 -5.45
C GLU A 74 7.89 -5.93 -6.84
N ASP A 75 7.54 -4.74 -7.34
CA ASP A 75 6.81 -4.56 -8.60
C ASP A 75 5.49 -5.37 -8.68
N LYS A 76 4.85 -5.61 -7.52
CA LYS A 76 3.65 -6.47 -7.39
C LYS A 76 2.52 -5.87 -6.57
N ILE A 77 2.85 -5.25 -5.44
CA ILE A 77 1.86 -4.77 -4.46
C ILE A 77 1.99 -3.25 -4.31
N VAL A 78 0.90 -2.55 -4.56
CA VAL A 78 0.77 -1.12 -4.26
C VAL A 78 0.53 -0.97 -2.76
N VAL A 79 1.20 0.00 -2.13
CA VAL A 79 0.98 0.37 -0.73
C VAL A 79 0.60 1.83 -0.64
N GLU A 80 -0.47 2.10 0.10
CA GLU A 80 -1.02 3.42 0.39
C GLU A 80 -1.04 3.64 1.91
N LEU A 81 -0.59 4.81 2.35
CA LEU A 81 -0.56 5.20 3.75
C LEU A 81 -1.63 6.24 4.02
N LYS A 82 -2.15 6.19 5.25
CA LYS A 82 -2.88 7.29 5.88
C LYS A 82 -2.39 7.48 7.32
N SER A 83 -2.51 8.71 7.81
CA SER A 83 -2.47 9.02 9.23
C SER A 83 -3.61 9.95 9.60
N SER A 84 -4.84 9.42 9.50
CA SER A 84 -6.09 10.15 9.74
C SER A 84 -6.99 9.38 10.69
N GLN A 85 -7.99 10.06 11.26
CA GLN A 85 -8.93 9.42 12.17
C GLN A 85 -9.69 8.26 11.50
N PHE A 86 -9.98 8.34 10.19
CA PHE A 86 -10.60 7.27 9.41
C PHE A 86 -10.04 7.25 7.99
N PHE A 87 -10.15 6.09 7.33
CA PHE A 87 -9.99 6.05 5.88
C PHE A 87 -11.13 6.82 5.19
N PRO A 88 -10.85 7.52 4.08
CA PRO A 88 -11.91 8.10 3.25
C PRO A 88 -12.90 7.02 2.79
N PRO A 89 -14.22 7.32 2.73
CA PRO A 89 -15.24 6.35 2.30
C PRO A 89 -14.95 5.74 0.93
N ASP A 90 -14.47 6.54 -0.01
CA ASP A 90 -14.22 6.13 -1.40
C ASP A 90 -12.84 5.52 -1.67
N LEU A 91 -12.00 5.39 -0.65
CA LEU A 91 -10.62 4.91 -0.81
C LEU A 91 -10.58 3.55 -1.52
N ASP A 92 -11.47 2.64 -1.16
CA ASP A 92 -11.49 1.29 -1.72
C ASP A 92 -11.78 1.31 -3.23
N LYS A 93 -12.74 2.15 -3.65
CA LYS A 93 -13.10 2.34 -5.05
C LYS A 93 -11.95 3.00 -5.82
N GLN A 94 -11.32 4.01 -5.23
CA GLN A 94 -10.18 4.70 -5.81
C GLN A 94 -9.01 3.74 -6.05
N ILE A 95 -8.65 2.94 -5.05
CA ILE A 95 -7.59 1.93 -5.14
C ILE A 95 -7.89 0.93 -6.27
N LEU A 96 -9.11 0.39 -6.34
CA LEU A 96 -9.48 -0.59 -7.37
C LEU A 96 -9.40 0.01 -8.78
N ASN A 97 -9.81 1.27 -8.95
CA ASN A 97 -9.66 1.98 -10.23
C ASN A 97 -8.20 2.12 -10.62
N TYR A 98 -7.32 2.52 -9.69
CA TYR A 98 -5.89 2.64 -9.97
C TYR A 98 -5.25 1.30 -10.31
N LEU A 99 -5.58 0.22 -9.57
CA LEU A 99 -5.13 -1.13 -9.89
C LEU A 99 -5.52 -1.52 -11.33
N LYS A 100 -6.76 -1.25 -11.74
CA LYS A 100 -7.25 -1.53 -13.10
C LYS A 100 -6.44 -0.80 -14.18
N VAL A 101 -6.23 0.52 -14.04
CA VAL A 101 -5.58 1.33 -15.09
C VAL A 101 -4.05 1.25 -15.09
N THR A 102 -3.45 0.72 -14.02
CA THR A 102 -2.01 0.50 -13.92
C THR A 102 -1.58 -0.96 -14.15
N GLY A 103 -2.54 -1.90 -14.18
CA GLY A 103 -2.29 -3.33 -14.38
C GLY A 103 -1.86 -4.09 -13.13
N TYR A 104 -1.73 -3.44 -11.97
CA TYR A 104 -1.47 -4.12 -10.71
C TYR A 104 -2.74 -4.80 -10.19
N LYS A 105 -2.56 -5.88 -9.41
CA LYS A 105 -3.69 -6.71 -8.95
C LYS A 105 -4.03 -6.54 -7.48
N LEU A 106 -3.11 -5.98 -6.70
CA LEU A 106 -3.21 -5.95 -5.26
C LEU A 106 -2.71 -4.64 -4.68
N ALA A 107 -3.50 -4.09 -3.77
CA ALA A 107 -3.09 -2.98 -2.92
C ALA A 107 -3.29 -3.30 -1.44
N LEU A 108 -2.40 -2.75 -0.62
CA LEU A 108 -2.54 -2.67 0.82
C LEU A 108 -2.63 -1.20 1.21
N ALA A 109 -3.73 -0.79 1.84
CA ALA A 109 -3.82 0.51 2.48
C ALA A 109 -3.67 0.33 3.99
N VAL A 110 -2.85 1.16 4.61
CA VAL A 110 -2.63 1.14 6.06
C VAL A 110 -2.88 2.52 6.65
N ASN A 111 -3.63 2.60 7.75
CA ASN A 111 -3.87 3.83 8.49
C ASN A 111 -3.23 3.76 9.87
N PHE A 112 -2.27 4.65 10.12
CA PHE A 112 -1.56 4.82 11.39
C PHE A 112 -2.17 5.88 12.29
N GLY A 113 -3.31 6.50 11.91
CA GLY A 113 -3.90 7.62 12.63
C GLY A 113 -4.75 7.27 13.85
N GLN A 114 -4.90 5.98 14.17
CA GLN A 114 -5.76 5.51 15.26
C GLN A 114 -4.99 4.71 16.32
N SER A 115 -5.62 4.53 17.48
CA SER A 115 -5.15 3.64 18.57
C SER A 115 -5.11 2.16 18.20
N LYS A 116 -5.53 1.80 16.98
CA LYS A 116 -5.31 0.49 16.36
C LYS A 116 -4.90 0.69 14.91
N LEU A 117 -4.00 -0.16 14.43
CA LEU A 117 -3.59 -0.18 13.03
C LEU A 117 -4.71 -0.76 12.16
N ASP A 118 -5.24 0.04 11.23
CA ASP A 118 -6.23 -0.42 10.25
C ASP A 118 -5.51 -0.76 8.93
N ILE A 119 -5.66 -1.99 8.45
CA ILE A 119 -5.04 -2.48 7.22
C ILE A 119 -6.12 -3.03 6.30
N ARG A 120 -6.33 -2.37 5.16
CA ARG A 120 -7.21 -2.83 4.11
C ARG A 120 -6.43 -3.52 3.01
N ARG A 121 -6.93 -4.68 2.61
CA ARG A 121 -6.42 -5.46 1.48
C ARG A 121 -7.45 -5.41 0.37
N ARG A 122 -7.04 -4.93 -0.81
CA ARG A 122 -7.89 -4.85 -1.99
C ARG A 122 -7.25 -5.62 -3.13
N ILE A 123 -8.03 -6.49 -3.73
CA ILE A 123 -7.63 -7.33 -4.86
C ILE A 123 -8.55 -6.96 -6.01
N LEU A 124 -7.97 -6.65 -7.15
CA LEU A 124 -8.72 -6.52 -8.39
C LEU A 124 -9.14 -7.93 -8.82
N THR A 125 -10.36 -8.31 -8.49
CA THR A 125 -10.98 -9.54 -8.99
C THR A 125 -11.39 -9.32 -10.45
N LYS A 126 -11.28 -10.38 -11.27
CA LYS A 126 -11.82 -10.39 -12.63
C LYS A 126 -13.34 -10.32 -12.61
#